data_AF-A0A2M7GND2-F1
#
_entry.id   AF-A0A2M7GND2-F1
#
_cell.length_a   1.000
_cell.length_b   1.000
_cell.length_c   1.000
_cell.angle_alpha   90.00
_cell.angle_beta   90.00
_cell.angle_gamma   90.00
#
_symmetry.space_group_name_H-M   'P 1'
#
loop_
_entity.id
_entity.type
_entity.pdbx_description
1 polymer ?
#
loop_
_entity_poly.entity_id
_entity_poly.type
_entity_poly.pdbx_seq_one_letter_code
_entity_poly.pdbx_strand_id
1 'polypeptide(L)'
;MLRRLLLLSGTAALIAGPAAGVAVADDMSWFPSEPPSNATAGECYARVRVEPVYEPYTETITSSDAYETYDVAPPRIEERIEEYVRRDAGVRYVVHQPVYETVSENVLVRPAYTEYVVRPAVHETVTEQVLVREPRTVWQRGRVPGAQITRYDPETGEVWCLVEEAGEYRTVTRNVVVQPARIDEIQTPAEYAMISREVLVERGSVEEIPIPAEYDTYAVEVLTQPATVESRTVQGRSESITRYRLVSSERYEWRMMDCEEIELPNFDAPTVERSRTPMSYQDHSGGVDFDSHNDDYNGVAESRILGRQ
;
A
#
# COMPACT_ATOMS: atom_id res chain seq x y z
N MET A 1 -20.05 25.37 12.31
CA MET A 1 -21.53 25.30 12.19
C MET A 1 -22.12 25.15 13.59
N LEU A 2 -23.04 26.06 13.90
CA LEU A 2 -23.97 26.22 15.04
C LEU A 2 -23.64 25.67 16.45
N ARG A 3 -23.30 26.63 17.31
CA ARG A 3 -23.64 26.75 18.75
C ARG A 3 -25.17 26.88 18.96
N ARG A 4 -25.71 26.31 20.05
CA ARG A 4 -26.88 26.78 20.86
C ARG A 4 -26.99 25.86 22.10
N LEU A 5 -26.71 26.27 23.35
CA LEU A 5 -27.42 27.15 24.30
C LEU A 5 -28.85 26.68 24.67
N LEU A 6 -29.16 26.76 25.98
CA LEU A 6 -30.42 26.51 26.74
C LEU A 6 -30.24 25.32 27.73
N LEU A 7 -30.60 25.35 29.03
CA LEU A 7 -31.37 26.27 29.88
C LEU A 7 -30.98 26.03 31.35
N LEU A 8 -30.86 27.11 32.13
CA LEU A 8 -30.92 27.10 33.59
C LEU A 8 -32.38 26.89 34.01
N SER A 9 -32.66 25.87 34.81
CA SER A 9 -33.92 25.73 35.55
C SER A 9 -33.61 25.72 37.04
N GLY A 10 -33.97 26.83 37.69
CA GLY A 10 -33.97 26.93 39.14
C GLY A 10 -35.06 26.04 39.73
N THR A 11 -34.68 25.27 40.73
CA THR A 11 -35.60 24.61 41.66
C THR A 11 -35.36 25.18 43.05
N ALA A 12 -36.29 26.04 43.46
CA ALA A 12 -36.54 26.35 44.85
C ALA A 12 -37.23 25.14 45.50
N ALA A 13 -36.64 24.58 46.56
CA ALA A 13 -37.31 23.60 47.40
C ALA A 13 -36.74 23.63 48.83
N LEU A 14 -37.49 24.32 49.70
CA LEU A 14 -37.79 23.95 51.10
C LEU A 14 -36.60 23.56 51.98
N ILE A 15 -35.98 24.55 52.61
CA ILE A 15 -35.29 24.36 53.89
C ILE A 15 -36.38 24.19 54.95
N ALA A 16 -36.63 22.96 55.36
CA ALA A 16 -37.36 22.66 56.59
C ALA A 16 -36.53 23.18 57.76
N GLY A 17 -36.99 24.27 58.38
CA GLY A 17 -36.40 24.76 59.63
C GLY A 17 -36.59 23.70 60.70
N PRO A 18 -35.53 23.26 61.41
CA PRO A 18 -35.73 22.55 62.65
C PRO A 18 -36.42 23.52 63.61
N ALA A 19 -37.60 23.14 64.12
CA ALA A 19 -38.20 23.79 65.26
C ALA A 19 -37.16 23.78 66.37
N ALA A 20 -36.59 24.95 66.67
CA ALA A 20 -35.85 25.19 67.88
C ALA A 20 -36.85 25.05 69.04
N GLY A 21 -37.05 23.81 69.48
CA GLY A 21 -37.49 23.55 70.83
C GLY A 21 -36.43 24.13 71.72
N VAL A 22 -36.68 25.33 72.24
CA VAL A 22 -35.96 25.87 73.38
C VAL A 22 -36.37 24.99 74.55
N ALA A 23 -35.75 23.82 74.66
CA ALA A 23 -35.55 23.20 75.94
C ALA A 23 -34.64 24.18 76.68
N VAL A 24 -35.27 25.12 77.40
CA VAL A 24 -34.71 25.61 78.65
C VAL A 24 -34.58 24.33 79.48
N ALA A 25 -33.43 23.67 79.34
CA ALA A 25 -32.94 22.80 80.35
C ALA A 25 -33.03 23.61 81.63
N ASP A 26 -33.74 23.06 82.61
CA ASP A 26 -33.70 23.47 84.00
C ASP A 26 -32.22 23.44 84.42
N ASP A 27 -31.52 24.54 84.15
CA ASP A 27 -30.08 24.73 84.43
C ASP A 27 -29.81 24.82 85.94
N MET A 28 -30.85 24.55 86.74
CA MET A 28 -30.85 24.50 88.19
C MET A 28 -31.03 23.08 88.75
N SER A 29 -30.84 22.03 87.93
CA SER A 29 -30.97 20.63 88.35
C SER A 29 -29.64 19.92 88.64
N TRP A 30 -28.50 20.61 88.48
CA TRP A 30 -27.15 20.11 88.77
C TRP A 30 -26.54 20.65 90.09
N PHE A 31 -27.35 21.36 90.88
CA PHE A 31 -26.95 21.82 92.21
C PHE A 31 -27.35 20.76 93.24
N PRO A 32 -26.41 20.22 94.06
CA PRO A 32 -26.82 19.50 95.27
C PRO A 32 -27.50 20.50 96.20
N SER A 33 -28.83 20.51 96.19
CA SER A 33 -29.67 21.42 96.99
C SER A 33 -29.64 21.08 98.47
N GLU A 34 -29.28 19.84 98.79
CA GLU A 34 -29.34 19.31 100.14
C GLU A 34 -27.97 19.44 100.83
N PRO A 35 -27.93 19.95 102.09
CA PRO A 35 -26.72 19.94 102.89
C PRO A 35 -26.29 18.49 103.20
N PRO A 36 -25.00 18.24 103.50
CA PRO A 36 -24.50 16.90 103.76
C PRO A 36 -25.24 16.25 104.93
N SER A 37 -25.82 15.06 104.71
CA SER A 37 -26.67 14.36 105.69
C SER A 37 -25.91 13.76 106.88
N ASN A 38 -24.58 13.77 106.82
CA ASN A 38 -23.67 13.27 107.85
C ASN A 38 -23.02 14.38 108.70
N ALA A 39 -23.52 15.62 108.66
CA ALA A 39 -22.99 16.73 109.44
C ALA A 39 -23.26 16.55 110.95
N THR A 40 -22.25 16.82 111.79
CA THR A 40 -22.41 16.85 113.25
C THR A 40 -22.64 18.27 113.77
N ALA A 41 -23.26 18.41 114.94
CA ALA A 41 -23.56 19.72 115.52
C ALA A 41 -22.25 20.50 115.79
N GLY A 42 -22.10 21.66 115.15
CA GLY A 42 -20.90 22.51 115.24
C GLY A 42 -20.02 22.53 113.98
N GLU A 43 -20.34 21.76 112.94
CA GLU A 43 -19.65 21.81 111.64
C GLU A 43 -20.42 22.66 110.63
N CYS A 44 -19.73 23.59 109.95
CA CYS A 44 -20.31 24.41 108.89
C CYS A 44 -19.74 23.98 107.54
N TYR A 45 -20.58 24.00 106.52
CA TYR A 45 -20.19 23.63 105.16
C TYR A 45 -20.57 24.76 104.21
N ALA A 46 -19.62 25.22 103.40
CA ALA A 46 -19.89 26.09 102.26
C ALA A 46 -20.00 25.28 100.99
N ARG A 47 -20.88 25.72 100.10
CA ARG A 47 -20.96 25.22 98.74
C ARG A 47 -19.86 25.89 97.91
N VAL A 48 -18.83 25.13 97.57
CA VAL A 48 -17.71 25.61 96.77
C VAL A 48 -17.89 25.15 95.33
N ARG A 49 -17.72 26.08 94.38
CA ARG A 49 -17.68 25.78 92.95
C ARG A 49 -16.31 25.19 92.62
N VAL A 50 -16.29 23.97 92.12
CA VAL A 50 -15.07 23.36 91.57
C VAL A 50 -15.07 23.58 90.07
N GLU A 51 -14.04 24.27 89.58
CA GLU A 51 -13.90 24.61 88.17
C GLU A 51 -13.73 23.36 87.31
N PRO A 52 -14.23 23.38 86.06
CA PRO A 52 -14.10 22.25 85.14
C PRO A 52 -12.61 21.99 84.83
N VAL A 53 -12.23 20.71 84.84
CA VAL A 53 -10.87 20.30 84.48
C VAL A 53 -10.86 19.85 83.02
N TYR A 54 -10.03 20.51 82.22
CA TYR A 54 -9.77 20.15 80.83
C TYR A 54 -8.42 19.45 80.70
N GLU A 55 -8.39 18.36 79.94
CA GLU A 55 -7.16 17.66 79.58
C GLU A 55 -6.82 17.97 78.12
N PRO A 56 -5.62 18.50 77.83
CA PRO A 56 -5.18 18.69 76.47
C PRO A 56 -4.84 17.34 75.84
N TYR A 57 -5.33 17.09 74.64
CA TYR A 57 -4.92 15.97 73.80
C TYR A 57 -4.55 16.46 72.40
N THR A 58 -3.57 15.82 71.78
CA THR A 58 -3.11 16.15 70.43
C THR A 58 -3.89 15.35 69.40
N GLU A 59 -4.49 16.03 68.44
CA GLU A 59 -5.13 15.41 67.28
C GLU A 59 -4.37 15.80 66.01
N THR A 60 -4.05 14.81 65.19
CA THR A 60 -3.39 15.04 63.90
C THR A 60 -4.44 15.29 62.84
N ILE A 61 -4.40 16.47 62.21
CA ILE A 61 -5.28 16.84 61.10
C ILE A 61 -4.48 16.92 59.79
N THR A 62 -5.11 16.54 58.67
CA THR A 62 -4.51 16.71 57.35
C THR A 62 -4.66 18.15 56.92
N SER A 63 -3.55 18.90 56.92
CA SER A 63 -3.52 20.32 56.51
C SER A 63 -3.46 20.50 54.99
N SER A 64 -2.98 19.49 54.26
CA SER A 64 -2.91 19.47 52.79
C SER A 64 -2.92 18.03 52.29
N ASP A 65 -3.78 17.72 51.33
CA ASP A 65 -3.89 16.38 50.74
C ASP A 65 -2.70 16.08 49.81
N ALA A 66 -2.37 14.80 49.68
CA ALA A 66 -1.40 14.35 48.69
C ALA A 66 -1.99 14.55 47.28
N TYR A 67 -1.20 15.10 46.38
CA TYR A 67 -1.59 15.30 44.99
C TYR A 67 -0.47 14.87 44.04
N GLU A 68 -0.84 14.57 42.79
CA GLU A 68 0.13 14.25 41.75
C GLU A 68 0.50 15.50 40.96
N THR A 69 1.78 15.64 40.65
CA THR A 69 2.28 16.57 39.65
C THR A 69 2.86 15.80 38.47
N TYR A 70 2.83 16.38 37.27
CA TYR A 70 3.29 15.74 36.04
C TYR A 70 4.40 16.57 35.39
N ASP A 71 5.56 15.96 35.21
CA ASP A 71 6.67 16.53 34.44
C ASP A 71 6.55 16.02 32.98
N VAL A 72 6.38 16.93 32.02
CA VAL A 72 6.18 16.59 30.60
C VAL A 72 7.42 16.93 29.80
N ALA A 73 8.02 15.93 29.16
CA ALA A 73 9.11 16.11 28.20
C ALA A 73 8.55 16.08 26.76
N PRO A 74 8.84 17.09 25.92
CA PRO A 74 8.39 17.11 24.53
C PRO A 74 9.08 16.00 23.70
N PRO A 75 8.49 15.61 22.56
CA PRO A 75 9.12 14.64 21.67
C PRO A 75 10.39 15.22 21.05
N ARG A 76 11.34 14.35 20.70
CA ARG A 76 12.49 14.71 19.86
C ARG A 76 12.23 14.26 18.43
N ILE A 77 12.33 15.21 17.51
CA ILE A 77 12.14 15.03 16.07
C ILE A 77 13.46 15.44 15.41
N GLU A 78 13.98 14.59 14.55
CA GLU A 78 15.21 14.84 13.81
C GLU A 78 14.93 14.80 12.31
N GLU A 79 15.57 15.68 11.55
CA GLU A 79 15.51 15.65 10.10
C GLU A 79 16.40 14.52 9.57
N ARG A 80 15.81 13.66 8.75
CA ARG A 80 16.50 12.59 8.06
C ARG A 80 16.38 12.81 6.56
N ILE A 81 17.52 12.77 5.87
CA ILE A 81 17.52 12.82 4.41
C ILE A 81 17.31 11.39 3.91
N GLU A 82 16.20 11.17 3.21
CA GLU A 82 15.92 9.89 2.55
C GLU A 82 15.99 10.06 1.03
N GLU A 83 16.65 9.12 0.37
CA GLU A 83 16.77 9.06 -1.08
C GLU A 83 15.64 8.19 -1.64
N TYR A 84 15.02 8.65 -2.72
CA TYR A 84 14.01 7.89 -3.45
C TYR A 84 14.24 7.96 -4.96
N VAL A 85 13.68 6.98 -5.67
CA VAL A 85 13.75 6.92 -7.12
C VAL A 85 12.76 7.92 -7.71
N ARG A 86 13.27 9.02 -8.27
CA ARG A 86 12.48 10.03 -8.97
C ARG A 86 12.06 9.55 -10.36
N ARG A 87 12.92 8.78 -11.01
CA ARG A 87 12.67 8.12 -12.30
C ARG A 87 13.34 6.76 -12.29
N ASP A 88 12.55 5.72 -12.51
CA ASP A 88 13.06 4.35 -12.59
C ASP A 88 14.03 4.18 -13.76
N ALA A 89 14.97 3.26 -13.60
CA ALA A 89 15.85 2.85 -14.68
C ALA A 89 15.03 2.29 -15.84
N GLY A 90 15.40 2.65 -17.05
CA GLY A 90 14.70 2.25 -18.26
C GLY A 90 15.67 1.70 -19.31
N VAL A 91 15.11 1.24 -20.42
CA VAL A 91 15.88 0.84 -21.59
C VAL A 91 15.30 1.54 -22.81
N ARG A 92 16.17 2.11 -23.65
CA ARG A 92 15.81 2.60 -24.97
C ARG A 92 16.35 1.65 -26.02
N TYR A 93 15.47 1.23 -26.92
CA TYR A 93 15.81 0.38 -28.05
C TYR A 93 16.17 1.23 -29.28
N VAL A 94 17.28 0.92 -29.93
CA VAL A 94 17.62 1.42 -31.26
C VAL A 94 17.50 0.26 -32.23
N VAL A 95 16.64 0.41 -33.24
CA VAL A 95 16.40 -0.62 -34.26
C VAL A 95 17.31 -0.36 -35.45
N HIS A 96 18.24 -1.28 -35.70
CA HIS A 96 19.07 -1.32 -36.89
C HIS A 96 18.37 -2.16 -37.97
N GLN A 97 18.14 -1.56 -39.14
CA GLN A 97 17.44 -2.22 -40.24
C GLN A 97 18.34 -3.26 -40.94
N PRO A 98 17.77 -4.32 -41.51
CA PRO A 98 18.54 -5.28 -42.30
C PRO A 98 19.15 -4.62 -43.55
N VAL A 99 20.36 -5.04 -43.89
CA VAL A 99 21.06 -4.60 -45.10
C VAL A 99 21.03 -5.72 -46.14
N TYR A 100 20.56 -5.38 -47.33
CA TYR A 100 20.50 -6.26 -48.48
C TYR A 100 21.52 -5.84 -49.52
N GLU A 101 22.13 -6.81 -50.18
CA GLU A 101 23.02 -6.60 -51.32
C GLU A 101 22.44 -7.28 -52.55
N THR A 102 22.51 -6.61 -53.69
CA THR A 102 22.09 -7.19 -54.97
C THR A 102 23.21 -8.04 -55.54
N VAL A 103 23.00 -9.35 -55.56
CA VAL A 103 23.92 -10.31 -56.19
C VAL A 103 23.36 -10.72 -57.55
N SER A 104 24.21 -10.68 -58.58
CA SER A 104 23.85 -11.14 -59.93
C SER A 104 24.45 -12.50 -60.22
N GLU A 105 23.63 -13.45 -60.65
CA GLU A 105 24.05 -14.80 -61.03
C GLU A 105 23.69 -15.10 -62.49
N ASN A 106 24.58 -15.78 -63.21
CA ASN A 106 24.29 -16.30 -64.54
C ASN A 106 23.50 -17.59 -64.43
N VAL A 107 22.21 -17.52 -64.75
CA VAL A 107 21.30 -18.67 -64.70
C VAL A 107 21.04 -19.17 -66.13
N LEU A 108 21.12 -20.48 -66.31
CA LEU A 108 20.75 -21.15 -67.57
C LEU A 108 19.23 -21.01 -67.78
N VAL A 109 18.81 -20.19 -68.74
CA VAL A 109 17.38 -19.97 -69.03
C VAL A 109 16.87 -20.86 -70.15
N ARG A 110 17.76 -21.26 -71.06
CA ARG A 110 17.46 -22.21 -72.14
C ARG A 110 18.63 -23.18 -72.31
N PRO A 111 18.43 -24.50 -72.14
CA PRO A 111 19.47 -25.47 -72.39
C PRO A 111 19.79 -25.53 -73.89
N ALA A 112 21.02 -25.94 -74.22
CA ALA A 112 21.37 -26.27 -75.59
C ALA A 112 20.52 -27.48 -76.05
N TYR A 113 20.07 -27.45 -77.30
CA TYR A 113 19.32 -28.55 -77.88
C TYR A 113 19.64 -28.74 -79.36
N THR A 114 19.37 -29.95 -79.82
CA THR A 114 19.56 -30.37 -81.20
C THR A 114 18.20 -30.51 -81.88
N GLU A 115 18.02 -29.88 -83.04
CA GLU A 115 16.87 -30.09 -83.91
C GLU A 115 17.29 -30.89 -85.14
N TYR A 116 16.49 -31.91 -85.48
CA TYR A 116 16.69 -32.75 -86.66
C TYR A 116 15.69 -32.38 -87.74
N VAL A 117 16.18 -31.93 -88.89
CA VAL A 117 15.33 -31.62 -90.04
C VAL A 117 15.51 -32.70 -91.09
N VAL A 118 14.42 -33.38 -91.44
CA VAL A 118 14.43 -34.42 -92.48
C VAL A 118 14.36 -33.77 -93.85
N ARG A 119 15.40 -33.98 -94.68
CA ARG A 119 15.34 -33.68 -96.11
C ARG A 119 14.89 -34.91 -96.89
N PRO A 120 13.76 -34.84 -97.62
CA PRO A 120 13.22 -35.99 -98.32
C PRO A 120 14.13 -36.45 -99.45
N ALA A 121 13.98 -37.71 -99.86
CA ALA A 121 14.72 -38.26 -101.00
C ALA A 121 14.30 -37.55 -102.30
N VAL A 122 15.27 -37.27 -103.16
CA VAL A 122 15.01 -36.73 -104.50
C VAL A 122 14.92 -37.90 -105.47
N HIS A 123 13.82 -37.94 -106.23
CA HIS A 123 13.55 -38.96 -107.22
C HIS A 123 13.69 -38.37 -108.63
N GLU A 124 14.28 -39.13 -109.53
CA GLU A 124 14.30 -38.84 -110.96
C GLU A 124 13.55 -39.93 -111.71
N THR A 125 12.75 -39.52 -112.70
CA THR A 125 12.01 -40.44 -113.55
C THR A 125 12.88 -40.81 -114.76
N VAL A 126 13.29 -42.07 -114.83
CA VAL A 126 14.08 -42.59 -115.95
C VAL A 126 13.18 -43.44 -116.84
N THR A 127 13.14 -43.10 -118.13
CA THR A 127 12.44 -43.86 -119.17
C THR A 127 13.44 -44.69 -119.96
N GLU A 128 13.24 -46.00 -119.98
CA GLU A 128 14.05 -46.94 -120.74
C GLU A 128 13.16 -47.72 -121.72
N GLN A 129 13.61 -47.85 -122.98
CA GLN A 129 12.93 -48.68 -123.96
C GLN A 129 13.45 -50.10 -123.82
N VAL A 130 12.60 -50.98 -123.29
CA VAL A 130 12.91 -52.40 -123.14
C VAL A 130 12.31 -53.15 -124.32
N LEU A 131 13.12 -53.97 -124.99
CA LEU A 131 12.67 -54.86 -126.06
C LEU A 131 11.72 -55.91 -125.47
N VAL A 132 10.45 -55.91 -125.89
CA VAL A 132 9.43 -56.84 -125.39
C VAL A 132 9.25 -58.02 -126.33
N ARG A 133 9.43 -57.80 -127.63
CA ARG A 133 9.48 -58.88 -128.62
C ARG A 133 10.61 -58.61 -129.61
N GLU A 134 11.38 -59.64 -129.90
CA GLU A 134 12.45 -59.57 -130.90
C GLU A 134 11.87 -59.41 -132.31
N PRO A 135 12.61 -58.77 -133.24
CA PRO A 135 12.25 -58.76 -134.65
C PRO A 135 12.12 -60.19 -135.18
N ARG A 136 11.10 -60.46 -135.99
CA ARG A 136 10.86 -61.79 -136.56
C ARG A 136 10.37 -61.69 -137.99
N THR A 137 10.69 -62.70 -138.78
CA THR A 137 10.21 -62.79 -140.15
C THR A 137 8.84 -63.44 -140.19
N VAL A 138 7.87 -62.75 -140.76
CA VAL A 138 6.50 -63.26 -140.95
C VAL A 138 6.14 -63.24 -142.42
N TRP A 139 5.46 -64.29 -142.89
CA TRP A 139 4.96 -64.35 -144.25
C TRP A 139 3.72 -63.46 -144.38
N GLN A 140 3.80 -62.41 -145.21
CA GLN A 140 2.67 -61.57 -145.57
C GLN A 140 2.34 -61.73 -147.06
N ARG A 141 1.06 -61.62 -147.40
CA ARG A 141 0.62 -61.68 -148.80
C ARG A 141 1.05 -60.40 -149.53
N GLY A 142 1.84 -60.54 -150.59
CA GLY A 142 2.32 -59.44 -151.42
C GLY A 142 1.20 -58.88 -152.29
N ARG A 143 1.08 -57.55 -152.35
CA ARG A 143 0.12 -56.86 -153.22
C ARG A 143 0.85 -56.22 -154.39
N VAL A 144 0.56 -56.64 -155.62
CA VAL A 144 1.06 -56.00 -156.84
C VAL A 144 0.19 -54.76 -157.15
N PRO A 145 0.76 -53.55 -157.26
CA PRO A 145 0.00 -52.35 -157.62
C PRO A 145 -0.67 -52.53 -158.99
N GLY A 146 -2.01 -52.48 -159.03
CA GLY A 146 -2.79 -52.60 -160.27
C GLY A 146 -3.51 -53.94 -160.49
N ALA A 147 -3.30 -54.95 -159.64
CA ALA A 147 -4.00 -56.24 -159.76
C ALA A 147 -5.20 -56.37 -158.79
N GLN A 148 -6.36 -56.79 -159.29
CA GLN A 148 -7.53 -57.17 -158.47
C GLN A 148 -7.34 -58.60 -157.91
N ILE A 149 -6.93 -58.68 -156.64
CA ILE A 149 -6.53 -59.88 -155.88
C ILE A 149 -7.69 -60.75 -155.33
N THR A 150 -8.89 -60.71 -155.90
CA THR A 150 -10.05 -61.46 -155.36
C THR A 150 -10.35 -62.80 -156.06
N ARG A 151 -9.43 -63.33 -156.88
CA ARG A 151 -9.60 -64.66 -157.48
C ARG A 151 -8.27 -65.38 -157.63
N TYR A 152 -8.24 -66.62 -157.12
CA TYR A 152 -7.14 -67.58 -157.25
C TYR A 152 -6.84 -67.81 -158.74
N ASP A 153 -5.67 -67.36 -159.19
CA ASP A 153 -5.17 -67.55 -160.55
C ASP A 153 -4.13 -68.69 -160.53
N PRO A 154 -4.36 -69.81 -161.25
CA PRO A 154 -3.48 -70.98 -161.22
C PRO A 154 -2.15 -70.76 -161.96
N GLU A 155 -1.97 -69.65 -162.69
CA GLU A 155 -0.75 -69.35 -163.46
C GLU A 155 0.20 -68.38 -162.74
N THR A 156 -0.32 -67.58 -161.81
CA THR A 156 0.48 -66.69 -160.94
C THR A 156 0.20 -67.02 -159.47
N GLY A 157 0.88 -68.08 -158.99
CA GLY A 157 0.82 -68.52 -157.59
C GLY A 157 0.91 -67.35 -156.62
N GLU A 158 0.08 -67.40 -155.58
CA GLU A 158 -0.06 -66.34 -154.57
C GLU A 158 1.31 -65.90 -154.06
N VAL A 159 1.67 -64.64 -154.30
CA VAL A 159 2.98 -64.10 -153.91
C VAL A 159 2.97 -63.89 -152.41
N TRP A 160 3.74 -64.72 -151.70
CA TRP A 160 4.04 -64.50 -150.29
C TRP A 160 5.40 -63.82 -150.18
N CYS A 161 5.43 -62.67 -149.51
CA CYS A 161 6.65 -61.96 -149.20
C CYS A 161 7.02 -62.24 -147.75
N LEU A 162 8.24 -62.72 -147.52
CA LEU A 162 8.80 -62.78 -146.17
C LEU A 162 9.16 -61.35 -145.79
N VAL A 163 8.36 -60.75 -144.89
CA VAL A 163 8.59 -59.39 -144.41
C VAL A 163 9.09 -59.47 -142.98
N GLU A 164 10.12 -58.68 -142.68
CA GLU A 164 10.63 -58.53 -141.33
C GLU A 164 9.72 -57.60 -140.53
N GLU A 165 9.07 -58.13 -139.50
CA GLU A 165 8.31 -57.33 -138.54
C GLU A 165 9.28 -56.78 -137.50
N ALA A 166 9.34 -55.46 -137.36
CA ALA A 166 10.22 -54.81 -136.40
C ALA A 166 9.89 -55.24 -134.96
N GLY A 167 10.94 -55.33 -134.12
CA GLY A 167 10.81 -55.59 -132.70
C GLY A 167 9.93 -54.54 -132.01
N GLU A 168 9.07 -54.98 -131.10
CA GLU A 168 8.24 -54.07 -130.30
C GLU A 168 8.99 -53.74 -129.02
N TYR A 169 9.25 -52.45 -128.87
CA TYR A 169 9.80 -51.85 -127.67
C TYR A 169 8.65 -51.32 -126.83
N ARG A 170 8.72 -51.54 -125.52
CA ARG A 170 7.82 -50.89 -124.57
C ARG A 170 8.64 -49.91 -123.74
N THR A 171 8.12 -48.69 -123.63
CA THR A 171 8.72 -47.70 -122.73
C THR A 171 8.32 -48.05 -121.31
N VAL A 172 9.31 -48.35 -120.47
CA VAL A 172 9.13 -48.56 -119.03
C VAL A 172 9.65 -47.33 -118.31
N THR A 173 8.79 -46.74 -117.50
CA THR A 173 9.12 -45.57 -116.68
C THR A 173 9.32 -46.03 -115.24
N ARG A 174 10.50 -45.79 -114.66
CA ARG A 174 10.78 -46.07 -113.25
C ARG A 174 11.28 -44.83 -112.52
N ASN A 175 10.91 -44.69 -111.24
CA ASN A 175 11.44 -43.65 -110.37
C ASN A 175 12.69 -44.19 -109.65
N VAL A 176 13.83 -43.54 -109.86
CA VAL A 176 15.10 -43.89 -109.21
C VAL A 176 15.42 -42.81 -108.18
N VAL A 177 15.84 -43.22 -106.98
CA VAL A 177 16.33 -42.29 -105.95
C VAL A 177 17.71 -41.81 -106.37
N VAL A 178 17.83 -40.52 -106.67
CA VAL A 178 19.12 -39.90 -107.06
C VAL A 178 19.84 -39.27 -105.88
N GLN A 179 19.10 -38.89 -104.84
CA GLN A 179 19.67 -38.48 -103.55
C GLN A 179 18.84 -39.12 -102.44
N PRO A 180 19.45 -39.94 -101.57
CA PRO A 180 18.73 -40.54 -100.46
C PRO A 180 18.28 -39.46 -99.47
N ALA A 181 17.23 -39.76 -98.71
CA ALA A 181 16.82 -38.90 -97.62
C ALA A 181 17.97 -38.75 -96.61
N ARG A 182 18.15 -37.53 -96.09
CA ARG A 182 19.17 -37.24 -95.09
C ARG A 182 18.60 -36.41 -93.95
N ILE A 183 19.26 -36.48 -92.81
CA ILE A 183 18.92 -35.72 -91.62
C ILE A 183 19.98 -34.64 -91.48
N ASP A 184 19.56 -33.37 -91.44
CA ASP A 184 20.44 -32.30 -91.03
C ASP A 184 20.28 -32.05 -89.54
N GLU A 185 21.41 -31.81 -88.87
CA GLU A 185 21.48 -31.54 -87.44
C GLU A 185 21.73 -30.05 -87.21
N ILE A 186 20.80 -29.38 -86.53
CA ILE A 186 20.92 -27.96 -86.18
C ILE A 186 21.16 -27.85 -84.68
N GLN A 187 22.34 -27.36 -84.32
CA GLN A 187 22.77 -27.18 -82.93
C GLN A 187 22.44 -25.77 -82.46
N THR A 188 21.55 -25.66 -81.46
CA THR A 188 21.22 -24.38 -80.83
C THR A 188 21.94 -24.26 -79.48
N PRO A 189 22.78 -23.22 -79.26
CA PRO A 189 23.54 -23.08 -78.03
C PRO A 189 22.65 -22.73 -76.82
N ALA A 190 23.19 -22.97 -75.63
CA ALA A 190 22.54 -22.58 -74.38
C ALA A 190 22.48 -21.05 -74.23
N GLU A 191 21.35 -20.54 -73.73
CA GLU A 191 21.18 -19.13 -73.40
C GLU A 191 21.22 -18.94 -71.88
N TYR A 192 22.03 -17.97 -71.44
CA TYR A 192 22.17 -17.57 -70.05
C TYR A 192 21.60 -16.17 -69.86
N ALA A 193 20.92 -15.94 -68.74
CA ALA A 193 20.48 -14.62 -68.34
C ALA A 193 21.09 -14.26 -66.99
N MET A 194 21.43 -12.98 -66.81
CA MET A 194 21.80 -12.45 -65.50
C MET A 194 20.53 -12.17 -64.71
N ILE A 195 20.35 -12.88 -63.60
CA ILE A 195 19.25 -12.64 -62.67
C ILE A 195 19.84 -11.99 -61.43
N SER A 196 19.31 -10.82 -61.06
CA SER A 196 19.64 -10.13 -59.82
C SER A 196 18.71 -10.57 -58.70
N ARG A 197 19.26 -10.94 -57.55
CA ARG A 197 18.49 -11.16 -56.32
C ARG A 197 19.09 -10.38 -55.15
N GLU A 198 18.23 -9.95 -54.24
CA GLU A 198 18.66 -9.37 -52.98
C GLU A 198 19.00 -10.49 -51.99
N VAL A 199 20.21 -10.43 -51.44
CA VAL A 199 20.71 -11.34 -50.41
C VAL A 199 20.87 -10.54 -49.13
N LEU A 200 20.35 -11.08 -48.03
CA LEU A 200 20.50 -10.48 -46.70
C LEU A 200 21.95 -10.63 -46.26
N VAL A 201 22.69 -9.52 -46.21
CA VAL A 201 24.11 -9.50 -45.79
C VAL A 201 24.21 -9.24 -44.30
N GLU A 202 23.39 -8.32 -43.79
CA GLU A 202 23.33 -8.00 -42.37
C GLU A 202 21.89 -8.07 -41.90
N ARG A 203 21.64 -8.91 -40.88
CA ARG A 203 20.32 -9.00 -40.27
C ARG A 203 20.01 -7.75 -39.47
N GLY A 204 18.74 -7.36 -39.43
CA GLY A 204 18.30 -6.33 -38.51
C GLY A 204 18.62 -6.73 -37.07
N SER A 205 19.04 -5.75 -36.26
CA SER A 205 19.38 -5.96 -34.87
C SER A 205 18.74 -4.89 -34.00
N VAL A 206 18.54 -5.22 -32.73
CA VAL A 206 18.01 -4.29 -31.74
C VAL A 206 19.11 -4.07 -30.71
N GLU A 207 19.51 -2.82 -30.55
CA GLU A 207 20.49 -2.41 -29.55
C GLU A 207 19.77 -1.83 -28.34
N GLU A 208 20.09 -2.36 -27.16
CA GLU A 208 19.55 -1.90 -25.88
C GLU A 208 20.50 -0.88 -25.27
N ILE A 209 20.00 0.35 -25.07
CA ILE A 209 20.75 1.42 -24.43
C ILE A 209 20.12 1.65 -23.04
N PRO A 210 20.84 1.32 -21.95
CA PRO A 210 20.32 1.50 -20.59
C PRO A 210 20.22 2.99 -20.26
N ILE A 211 19.11 3.38 -19.65
CA ILE A 211 18.88 4.71 -19.08
C ILE A 211 18.94 4.55 -17.57
N PRO A 212 19.90 5.20 -16.88
CA PRO A 212 20.05 5.06 -15.43
C PRO A 212 18.84 5.65 -14.71
N ALA A 213 18.58 5.16 -13.50
CA ALA A 213 17.59 5.75 -12.60
C ALA A 213 18.05 7.15 -12.14
N GLU A 214 17.10 8.07 -11.99
CA GLU A 214 17.35 9.36 -11.35
C GLU A 214 16.86 9.29 -9.91
N TYR A 215 17.73 9.68 -8.98
CA TYR A 215 17.44 9.75 -7.56
C TYR A 215 17.25 11.20 -7.13
N ASP A 216 16.40 11.40 -6.14
CA ASP A 216 16.21 12.69 -5.49
C ASP A 216 16.13 12.49 -3.98
N THR A 217 16.32 13.56 -3.23
CA THR A 217 16.41 13.50 -1.77
C THR A 217 15.39 14.43 -1.14
N TYR A 218 14.71 13.98 -0.10
CA TYR A 218 13.81 14.81 0.68
C TYR A 218 14.15 14.71 2.18
N ALA A 219 14.02 15.83 2.89
CA ALA A 219 14.17 15.88 4.34
C ALA A 219 12.84 15.45 4.99
N VAL A 220 12.83 14.27 5.60
CA VAL A 220 11.68 13.76 6.37
C VAL A 220 11.96 13.95 7.86
N GLU A 221 10.97 14.47 8.57
CA GLU A 221 11.01 14.58 10.03
C GLU A 221 10.66 13.22 10.65
N VAL A 222 11.61 12.63 11.38
CA VAL A 222 11.42 11.34 12.05
C VAL A 222 11.38 11.55 13.56
N LEU A 223 10.36 10.99 14.21
CA LEU A 223 10.23 10.96 15.65
C LEU A 223 11.28 10.01 16.25
N THR A 224 12.35 10.54 16.83
CA THR A 224 13.42 9.74 17.45
C THR A 224 13.13 9.42 18.91
N GLN A 225 12.41 10.30 19.61
CA GLN A 225 11.95 10.07 20.98
C GLN A 225 10.49 10.54 21.14
N PRO A 226 9.56 9.67 21.60
CA PRO A 226 8.20 10.09 21.89
C PRO A 226 8.16 11.02 23.11
N ALA A 227 7.11 11.82 23.21
CA ALA A 227 6.83 12.62 24.40
C ALA A 227 6.70 11.70 25.62
N THR A 228 7.26 12.12 26.75
CA THR A 228 7.21 11.36 28.01
C THR A 228 6.52 12.18 29.08
N VAL A 229 5.72 11.51 29.90
CA VAL A 229 5.07 12.11 31.07
C VAL A 229 5.48 11.29 32.29
N GLU A 230 6.06 11.95 33.28
CA GLU A 230 6.42 11.33 34.56
C GLU A 230 5.56 11.94 35.67
N SER A 231 4.92 11.09 36.48
CA SER A 231 4.16 11.56 37.64
C SER A 231 5.02 11.52 38.89
N ARG A 232 4.90 12.58 39.71
CA ARG A 232 5.49 12.64 41.05
C ARG A 232 4.40 12.91 42.06
N THR A 233 4.30 12.06 43.08
CA THR A 233 3.37 12.26 44.18
C THR A 233 3.99 13.21 45.22
N VAL A 234 3.37 14.37 45.41
CA VAL A 234 3.70 15.28 46.51
C VAL A 234 2.95 14.80 47.73
N GLN A 235 3.69 14.51 48.81
CA GLN A 235 3.09 14.00 50.04
C GLN A 235 2.25 15.08 50.71
N GLY A 236 1.11 14.66 51.25
CA GLY A 236 0.27 15.52 52.07
C GLY A 236 0.99 15.91 53.37
N ARG A 237 0.60 17.05 53.94
CA ARG A 237 1.18 17.58 55.17
C ARG A 237 0.15 17.46 56.29
N SER A 238 0.54 16.83 57.38
CA SER A 238 -0.26 16.78 58.60
C SER A 238 0.27 17.76 59.63
N GLU A 239 -0.64 18.35 60.40
CA GLU A 239 -0.34 19.22 61.53
C GLU A 239 -1.02 18.64 62.77
N SER A 240 -0.35 18.69 63.92
CA SER A 240 -0.97 18.33 65.19
C SER A 240 -1.53 19.57 65.87
N ILE A 241 -2.82 19.57 66.14
CA ILE A 241 -3.49 20.63 66.90
C ILE A 241 -3.82 20.13 68.31
N THR A 242 -3.59 20.98 69.30
CA THR A 242 -3.96 20.68 70.69
C THR A 242 -5.43 21.02 70.88
N ARG A 243 -6.22 20.02 71.28
CA ARG A 243 -7.62 20.18 71.67
C ARG A 243 -7.79 19.90 73.16
N TYR A 244 -8.82 20.49 73.76
CA TYR A 244 -9.14 20.28 75.16
C TYR A 244 -10.40 19.45 75.26
N ARG A 245 -10.32 18.31 75.96
CA ARG A 245 -11.50 17.51 76.30
C ARG A 245 -11.84 17.74 77.77
N LEU A 246 -13.12 17.95 78.04
CA LEU A 246 -13.63 18.07 79.39
C LEU A 246 -13.53 16.69 80.10
N VAL A 247 -12.73 16.62 81.17
CA VAL A 247 -12.56 15.39 81.96
C VAL A 247 -13.49 15.37 83.16
N SER A 248 -13.65 16.52 83.82
CA SER A 248 -14.69 16.71 84.82
C SER A 248 -15.42 18.00 84.51
N SER A 249 -16.74 17.89 84.43
CA SER A 249 -17.59 19.07 84.35
C SER A 249 -17.46 19.87 85.64
N GLU A 250 -17.79 21.15 85.53
CA GLU A 250 -18.00 21.99 86.69
C GLU A 250 -19.00 21.32 87.65
N ARG A 251 -18.66 21.31 88.94
CA ARG A 251 -19.52 20.74 89.97
C ARG A 251 -19.42 21.54 91.25
N TYR A 252 -20.48 21.47 92.04
CA TYR A 252 -20.53 22.09 93.35
C TYR A 252 -20.34 20.99 94.40
N GLU A 253 -19.38 21.19 95.31
CA GLU A 253 -19.17 20.27 96.43
C GLU A 253 -19.22 21.02 97.76
N TRP A 254 -19.74 20.35 98.79
CA TRP A 254 -19.76 20.89 100.15
C TRP A 254 -18.37 20.71 100.77
N ARG A 255 -17.73 21.83 101.15
CA ARG A 255 -16.47 21.82 101.89
C ARG A 255 -16.70 22.39 103.28
N MET A 256 -16.11 21.75 104.28
CA MET A 256 -16.18 22.22 105.66
C MET A 256 -15.48 23.58 105.77
N MET A 257 -16.07 24.48 106.54
CA MET A 257 -15.52 25.79 106.88
C MET A 257 -15.74 26.08 108.36
N ASP A 258 -14.96 27.00 108.91
CA ASP A 258 -15.09 27.41 110.30
C ASP A 258 -16.39 28.19 110.53
N CYS A 259 -17.18 27.78 111.53
CA CYS A 259 -18.46 28.41 111.87
C CYS A 259 -18.33 29.76 112.59
N GLU A 260 -17.12 30.14 113.01
CA GLU A 260 -16.90 31.21 114.00
C GLU A 260 -17.20 32.62 113.45
N GLU A 261 -17.27 32.78 112.12
CA GLU A 261 -17.58 34.05 111.44
C GLU A 261 -19.00 34.09 110.84
N ILE A 262 -19.87 33.12 111.16
CA ILE A 262 -21.22 33.02 110.58
C ILE A 262 -22.27 33.45 111.61
N GLU A 263 -22.95 34.58 111.36
CA GLU A 263 -24.12 34.99 112.16
C GLU A 263 -25.35 34.15 111.77
N LEU A 264 -25.76 33.23 112.66
CA LEU A 264 -26.98 32.44 112.51
C LEU A 264 -28.13 33.07 113.32
N PRO A 265 -29.11 33.72 112.67
CA PRO A 265 -30.22 34.32 113.40
C PRO A 265 -31.05 33.25 114.13
N ASN A 266 -31.20 33.42 115.45
CA ASN A 266 -31.91 32.55 116.41
C ASN A 266 -31.20 31.22 116.80
N PHE A 267 -29.87 31.14 116.69
CA PHE A 267 -29.10 30.00 117.21
C PHE A 267 -27.86 30.44 117.99
N ASP A 268 -27.91 30.33 119.31
CA ASP A 268 -26.75 30.53 120.19
C ASP A 268 -25.93 29.22 120.23
N ALA A 269 -24.82 29.18 119.50
CA ALA A 269 -23.93 28.02 119.51
C ALA A 269 -23.34 27.83 120.92
N PRO A 270 -23.31 26.59 121.46
CA PRO A 270 -22.61 26.35 122.72
C PRO A 270 -21.13 26.63 122.53
N THR A 271 -20.60 27.61 123.27
CA THR A 271 -19.16 27.89 123.38
C THR A 271 -18.45 26.65 123.91
N VAL A 272 -17.95 25.83 123.00
CA VAL A 272 -16.97 24.79 123.30
C VAL A 272 -15.62 25.38 122.93
N GLU A 273 -14.85 25.75 123.95
CA GLU A 273 -13.42 26.04 123.79
C GLU A 273 -12.75 24.82 123.16
N ARG A 274 -12.41 24.92 121.87
CA ARG A 274 -11.40 24.06 121.26
C ARG A 274 -10.27 24.92 120.73
N SER A 275 -9.10 24.58 121.23
CA SER A 275 -7.79 25.13 120.90
C SER A 275 -7.60 25.31 119.39
N ARG A 276 -7.53 26.59 118.96
CA ARG A 276 -7.17 26.98 117.60
C ARG A 276 -5.74 26.53 117.29
N THR A 277 -5.59 25.65 116.31
CA THR A 277 -4.37 25.58 115.49
C THR A 277 -4.77 26.10 114.11
N PRO A 278 -4.27 27.25 113.64
CA PRO A 278 -4.67 27.78 112.34
C PRO A 278 -4.12 26.87 111.23
N MET A 279 -5.02 26.32 110.42
CA MET A 279 -4.66 25.61 109.20
C MET A 279 -4.41 26.67 108.12
N SER A 280 -3.14 26.90 107.80
CA SER A 280 -2.72 27.84 106.76
C SER A 280 -3.16 27.32 105.38
N TYR A 281 -4.07 28.03 104.73
CA TYR A 281 -4.42 27.80 103.34
C TYR A 281 -3.33 28.43 102.45
N GLN A 282 -2.51 27.60 101.82
CA GLN A 282 -1.52 28.01 100.82
C GLN A 282 -2.23 28.22 99.49
N ASP A 283 -2.28 29.48 99.07
CA ASP A 283 -2.67 29.89 97.73
C ASP A 283 -1.61 29.41 96.71
N HIS A 284 -2.01 28.51 95.82
CA HIS A 284 -1.24 28.15 94.63
C HIS A 284 -1.89 28.80 93.41
N SER A 285 -1.91 30.13 93.39
CA SER A 285 -2.11 30.92 92.18
C SER A 285 -0.79 30.99 91.40
N GLY A 286 -0.51 29.90 90.67
CA GLY A 286 0.53 29.87 89.65
C GLY A 286 0.10 30.70 88.44
N GLY A 287 0.47 31.97 88.43
CA GLY A 287 0.40 32.83 87.25
C GLY A 287 1.30 32.29 86.14
N VAL A 288 0.72 32.07 84.96
CA VAL A 288 1.46 31.92 83.71
C VAL A 288 1.26 33.18 82.89
N ASP A 289 2.38 33.88 82.71
CA ASP A 289 2.53 35.08 81.91
C ASP A 289 2.05 34.84 80.47
N PHE A 290 1.11 35.67 80.03
CA PHE A 290 0.70 35.76 78.63
C PHE A 290 1.63 36.76 77.94
N ASP A 291 2.75 36.25 77.43
CA ASP A 291 3.68 37.04 76.64
C ASP A 291 3.04 37.39 75.29
N SER A 292 2.57 38.63 75.17
CA SER A 292 2.09 39.21 73.92
C SER A 292 3.29 39.55 73.03
N HIS A 293 3.76 38.58 72.23
CA HIS A 293 4.61 38.89 71.08
C HIS A 293 3.74 39.28 69.89
N ASN A 294 3.65 40.60 69.74
CA ASN A 294 3.23 41.30 68.54
C ASN A 294 4.38 41.22 67.53
N ASP A 295 4.24 40.41 66.48
CA ASP A 295 5.08 40.53 65.28
C ASP A 295 4.21 40.94 64.10
N ASP A 296 4.59 42.12 63.62
CA ASP A 296 4.00 42.96 62.60
C ASP A 296 4.72 42.66 61.26
N TYR A 297 3.97 42.72 60.15
CA TYR A 297 4.44 42.82 58.75
C TYR A 297 5.18 41.59 58.14
N ASN A 298 4.96 41.18 56.88
CA ASN A 298 4.73 42.00 55.70
C ASN A 298 4.11 41.17 54.55
N GLY A 299 2.90 41.52 54.13
CA GLY A 299 2.32 41.07 52.87
C GLY A 299 2.63 42.07 51.76
N VAL A 300 3.38 41.64 50.75
CA VAL A 300 3.51 42.37 49.48
C VAL A 300 3.10 41.42 48.35
N ALA A 301 1.84 41.54 47.92
CA ALA A 301 1.35 40.95 46.69
C ALA A 301 1.59 41.94 45.55
N GLU A 302 2.62 41.69 44.74
CA GLU A 302 2.81 42.39 43.46
C GLU A 302 1.87 41.79 42.40
N SER A 303 0.80 42.52 42.09
CA SER A 303 -0.01 42.29 40.89
C SER A 303 0.70 42.89 39.67
N ARG A 304 1.39 42.04 38.89
CA ARG A 304 1.99 42.44 37.62
C ARG A 304 0.97 42.28 36.48
N ILE A 305 0.38 43.40 36.07
CA ILE A 305 -0.30 43.56 34.78
C ILE A 305 0.79 43.55 33.70
N LEU A 306 0.82 42.51 32.86
CA LEU A 306 1.60 42.53 31.63
C LEU A 306 0.67 42.83 30.45
N GLY A 307 1.06 43.89 29.75
CA GLY A 307 0.40 44.42 28.58
C GLY A 307 0.44 43.48 27.39
N ARG A 308 -0.61 43.63 26.61
CA ARG A 308 -0.86 43.06 25.30
C ARG A 308 -0.10 43.89 24.26
N GLN A 309 0.89 43.30 23.60
CA GLN A 309 1.27 43.56 22.21
C GLN A 309 1.62 42.23 21.56
#